data_AF-A0A7C2PSL1-F1
#
_entry.id   AF-A0A7C2PSL1-F1
#
_cell.length_a   1.000
_cell.length_b   1.000
_cell.length_c   1.000
_cell.angle_alpha   90.00
_cell.angle_beta   90.00
_cell.angle_gamma   90.00
#
_symmetry.space_group_name_H-M   'P 1'
#
loop_
_entity.id
_entity.type
_entity.pdbx_description
1 polymer ?
#
loop_
_entity_poly.entity_id
_entity_poly.type
_entity_poly.pdbx_seq_one_letter_code
_entity_poly.pdbx_strand_id
1 'polypeptide(L)'
;MDIVIEGNKLDFELEKENNVLEVVESIEGWLSQKYEVIDELTIDGNSVLPSEKDKLEGTLVSETDVVEIKTLNHLEYAIHSLLELQDYLNRFVDRLNEDT
;
A
#
# COMPACT_ATOMS: atom_id res chain seq x y z
N MET A 1 6.22 -4.49 16.69
CA MET A 1 5.99 -4.31 15.26
C MET A 1 7.23 -4.69 14.48
N ASP A 2 7.05 -5.58 13.52
CA ASP A 2 8.01 -5.89 12.47
C ASP A 2 7.56 -5.22 11.17
N ILE A 3 8.49 -4.61 10.43
CA ILE A 3 8.24 -4.06 9.09
C ILE A 3 8.89 -4.98 8.07
N VAL A 4 8.12 -5.46 7.10
CA VAL A 4 8.56 -6.38 6.06
C VAL A 4 8.33 -5.74 4.70
N ILE A 5 9.39 -5.60 3.91
CA ILE A 5 9.33 -5.06 2.54
C ILE A 5 9.82 -6.12 1.57
N GLU A 6 9.00 -6.46 0.57
CA GLU A 6 9.31 -7.53 -0.40
C GLU A 6 9.71 -8.86 0.27
N GLY A 7 9.04 -9.21 1.38
CA GLY A 7 9.33 -10.42 2.16
C GLY A 7 10.62 -10.36 3.00
N ASN A 8 11.33 -9.23 2.99
CA ASN A 8 12.53 -9.02 3.79
C ASN A 8 12.19 -8.14 5.00
N LYS A 9 12.54 -8.61 6.20
CA LYS A 9 12.42 -7.80 7.42
C LYS A 9 13.36 -6.61 7.32
N LEU A 10 12.81 -5.41 7.39
CA LEU A 10 13.57 -4.17 7.44
C LEU A 10 13.96 -3.92 8.90
N ASP A 11 15.25 -3.66 9.12
CA ASP A 11 15.72 -3.16 10.42
C ASP A 11 15.41 -1.67 10.49
N PHE A 12 14.15 -1.38 10.80
CA PHE A 12 13.61 -0.03 10.87
C PHE A 12 13.37 0.31 12.33
N GLU A 13 14.18 1.22 12.87
CA GLU A 13 13.95 1.76 14.20
C GLU A 13 12.87 2.83 14.13
N LEU A 14 11.79 2.61 14.87
CA LEU A 14 10.76 3.61 15.11
C LEU A 14 11.37 4.71 15.98
N GLU A 15 11.32 5.96 15.53
CA GLU A 15 11.90 7.08 16.28
C GLU A 15 10.83 7.80 17.11
N LYS A 16 9.71 8.15 16.49
CA LYS A 16 8.66 9.02 17.09
C LYS A 16 7.24 8.60 16.73
N GLU A 17 7.10 7.60 15.89
CA GLU A 17 5.83 7.14 15.35
C GLU A 17 4.98 6.48 16.44
N ASN A 18 3.75 6.97 16.63
CA ASN A 18 2.82 6.49 17.66
C ASN A 18 1.74 5.58 17.08
N ASN A 19 1.39 5.79 15.81
CA ASN A 19 0.38 5.04 15.08
C ASN A 19 0.94 4.48 13.77
N VAL A 20 0.24 3.52 13.17
CA VAL A 20 0.69 2.85 11.95
C VAL A 20 0.69 3.79 10.75
N LEU A 21 -0.19 4.81 10.73
CA LEU A 21 -0.19 5.81 9.67
C LEU A 21 1.16 6.55 9.57
N GLU A 22 1.67 7.04 10.69
CA GLU A 22 2.97 7.72 10.77
C GLU A 22 4.12 6.82 10.29
N VAL A 23 4.07 5.52 10.63
CA VAL A 23 5.05 4.52 10.14
C VAL A 23 4.98 4.38 8.63
N VAL A 24 3.78 4.26 8.07
CA VAL A 24 3.58 4.13 6.62
C VAL A 24 4.06 5.38 5.88
N GLU A 25 3.78 6.58 6.40
CA GLU A 25 4.25 7.84 5.81
C GLU A 25 5.78 7.97 5.86
N SER A 26 6.42 7.55 6.97
CA SER A 26 7.88 7.49 7.08
C SER A 26 8.47 6.54 6.02
N ILE A 27 7.84 5.37 5.80
CA ILE A 27 8.29 4.39 4.79
C ILE A 27 8.07 4.93 3.38
N GLU A 28 6.94 5.57 3.07
CA GLU A 28 6.72 6.23 1.78
C GLU A 28 7.78 7.29 1.49
N GLY A 29 8.11 8.10 2.50
CA GLY A 29 9.21 9.06 2.43
C GLY A 29 10.53 8.40 2.06
N TRP A 30 10.85 7.27 2.68
CA TRP A 30 12.05 6.49 2.37
C TRP A 30 12.03 5.84 0.97
N LEU A 31 10.90 5.26 0.56
CA LEU A 31 10.73 4.65 -0.78
C LEU A 31 10.83 5.69 -1.90
N SER A 32 10.33 6.91 -1.69
CA SER A 32 10.44 7.99 -2.67
C SER A 32 11.88 8.34 -3.03
N GLN A 33 12.83 8.19 -2.09
CA GLN A 33 14.26 8.40 -2.33
C GLN A 33 14.85 7.33 -3.26
N LYS A 34 14.16 6.20 -3.40
CA LYS A 34 14.53 5.05 -4.24
C LYS A 34 13.73 4.97 -5.54
N TYR A 35 12.86 5.94 -5.82
CA TYR A 35 11.95 5.93 -6.98
C TYR A 35 10.95 4.75 -6.96
N GLU A 36 10.58 4.32 -5.76
CA GLU A 36 9.61 3.25 -5.50
C GLU A 36 8.35 3.82 -4.82
N VAL A 37 7.23 3.13 -4.98
CA VAL A 37 5.95 3.45 -4.35
C VAL A 37 5.37 2.19 -3.70
N ILE A 38 4.51 2.37 -2.70
CA ILE A 38 3.74 1.28 -2.11
C ILE A 38 2.66 0.86 -3.12
N ASP A 39 2.61 -0.44 -3.41
CA ASP A 39 1.58 -1.06 -4.25
C ASP A 39 0.56 -1.82 -3.40
N GLU A 40 1.03 -2.64 -2.45
CA GLU A 40 0.18 -3.33 -1.49
C GLU A 40 0.66 -3.06 -0.06
N LEU A 41 -0.30 -2.79 0.83
CA LEU A 41 -0.08 -2.66 2.27
C LEU A 41 -0.92 -3.69 3.00
N THR A 42 -0.30 -4.43 3.91
CA THR A 42 -0.97 -5.42 4.77
C THR A 42 -0.57 -5.20 6.22
N ILE A 43 -1.54 -5.20 7.13
CA ILE A 43 -1.33 -5.01 8.57
C ILE A 43 -1.94 -6.20 9.30
N ASP A 44 -1.11 -6.93 10.05
CA ASP A 44 -1.49 -8.17 10.76
C ASP A 44 -2.26 -9.16 9.86
N GLY A 45 -1.85 -9.26 8.59
CA GLY A 45 -2.46 -10.12 7.57
C GLY A 45 -3.71 -9.55 6.88
N ASN A 46 -4.15 -8.34 7.24
CA ASN A 46 -5.29 -7.68 6.58
C ASN A 46 -4.81 -6.66 5.57
N SER A 47 -5.21 -6.83 4.31
CA SER A 47 -4.91 -5.88 3.24
C SER A 47 -5.63 -4.55 3.49
N VAL A 48 -4.90 -3.46 3.34
CA VAL A 48 -5.40 -2.09 3.51
C VAL A 48 -5.48 -1.43 2.15
N LEU A 49 -6.69 -1.03 1.75
CA LEU A 49 -6.87 -0.29 0.51
C LEU A 49 -6.37 1.16 0.67
N PRO A 50 -5.92 1.81 -0.41
CA PRO A 50 -5.49 3.22 -0.36
C PRO A 50 -6.56 4.16 0.22
N SER A 51 -7.84 3.90 -0.06
CA SER A 51 -8.98 4.66 0.48
C SER A 51 -9.21 4.47 1.98
N GLU A 52 -8.54 3.51 2.61
CA GLU A 52 -8.67 3.16 4.02
C GLU A 52 -7.48 3.61 4.87
N LYS A 53 -6.47 4.24 4.24
CA LYS A 53 -5.24 4.68 4.90
C LYS A 53 -5.51 5.59 6.10
N ASP A 54 -6.49 6.49 6.02
CA ASP A 54 -6.86 7.38 7.13
C ASP A 54 -7.36 6.62 8.37
N LYS A 55 -7.87 5.39 8.22
CA LYS A 55 -8.31 4.57 9.37
C LYS A 55 -7.12 4.11 10.23
N LEU A 56 -5.90 4.15 9.69
CA LEU A 56 -4.68 3.75 10.38
C LEU A 56 -4.23 4.75 11.45
N GLU A 57 -4.75 5.98 11.43
CA GLU A 57 -4.46 6.99 12.46
C GLU A 57 -4.86 6.50 13.86
N GLY A 58 -5.93 5.71 13.96
CA GLY A 58 -6.40 5.11 15.20
C GLY A 58 -5.67 3.82 15.61
N THR A 59 -4.82 3.27 14.74
CA THR A 59 -4.13 1.99 14.99
C THR A 59 -2.77 2.26 15.63
N LEU A 60 -2.60 1.86 16.89
CA LEU A 60 -1.35 2.07 17.62
C LEU A 60 -0.27 1.08 17.19
N VAL A 61 0.97 1.56 17.13
CA VAL A 61 2.14 0.72 16.84
C VAL A 61 2.32 -0.41 17.87
N SER A 62 1.95 -0.15 19.13
CA SER A 62 2.03 -1.13 20.21
C SER A 62 1.04 -2.29 20.09
N GLU A 63 -0.02 -2.11 19.28
CA GLU A 63 -1.08 -3.10 19.08
C GLU A 63 -0.92 -3.85 17.75
N THR A 64 0.12 -3.53 16.99
CA THR A 64 0.37 -4.09 15.67
C THR A 64 1.63 -4.95 15.70
N ASP A 65 1.51 -6.19 15.24
CA ASP A 65 2.61 -7.14 15.23
C ASP A 65 3.45 -7.00 13.96
N VAL A 66 2.79 -6.91 12.79
CA VAL A 66 3.48 -6.91 11.49
C VAL A 66 2.84 -5.93 10.50
N VAL A 67 3.70 -5.17 9.81
CA VAL A 67 3.36 -4.37 8.63
C VAL A 67 4.13 -4.93 7.44
N GLU A 68 3.41 -5.40 6.42
CA GLU A 68 3.99 -5.93 5.18
C GLU A 68 3.68 -5.00 4.02
N ILE A 69 4.72 -4.72 3.21
CA ILE A 69 4.68 -3.77 2.12
C ILE A 69 5.23 -4.43 0.86
N LYS A 70 4.46 -4.35 -0.22
CA LYS A 70 4.97 -4.56 -1.58
C LYS A 70 5.11 -3.22 -2.28
N THR A 71 6.10 -3.15 -3.13
CA THR A 71 6.56 -1.94 -3.79
C THR A 71 6.62 -2.16 -5.29
N LEU A 72 6.41 -1.08 -6.02
CA LEU A 72 6.67 -1.02 -7.46
C LEU A 72 7.55 0.18 -7.75
N ASN A 73 8.40 0.07 -8.77
CA ASN A 73 9.00 1.28 -9.32
C ASN A 73 7.93 2.09 -10.08
N HIS A 74 8.18 3.39 -10.29
CA HIS A 74 7.21 4.27 -10.94
C HIS A 74 6.77 3.82 -12.34
N LEU A 75 7.64 3.15 -13.10
CA LEU A 75 7.29 2.64 -14.43
C LEU A 75 6.33 1.45 -14.33
N GLU A 76 6.62 0.51 -13.43
CA GLU A 76 5.74 -0.63 -13.14
C GLU A 76 4.39 -0.15 -12.62
N TYR A 77 4.37 0.79 -11.68
CA TYR A 77 3.14 1.38 -11.16
C TYR A 77 2.30 2.06 -12.26
N ALA A 78 2.95 2.81 -13.16
CA ALA A 78 2.25 3.43 -14.29
C ALA A 78 1.67 2.38 -15.25
N ILE A 79 2.40 1.31 -15.55
CA ILE A 79 1.91 0.20 -16.37
C ILE A 79 0.73 -0.49 -15.67
N HIS A 80 0.86 -0.77 -14.37
CA HIS A 80 -0.18 -1.42 -13.58
C HIS A 80 -1.48 -0.60 -13.61
N SER A 81 -1.37 0.71 -13.34
CA SER A 81 -2.51 1.65 -13.41
C SER A 81 -3.19 1.67 -14.77
N LEU A 82 -2.43 1.59 -15.88
CA LEU A 82 -2.98 1.55 -17.23
C LEU A 82 -3.74 0.24 -17.50
N LEU A 83 -3.22 -0.88 -17.02
CA LEU A 83 -3.87 -2.19 -17.14
C LEU A 83 -5.17 -2.25 -16.34
N GLU A 84 -5.17 -1.73 -15.10
CA GLU A 84 -6.38 -1.65 -14.28
C GLU A 84 -7.46 -0.76 -14.92
N LEU A 85 -7.06 0.39 -15.48
CA LEU A 85 -7.98 1.26 -16.20
C LEU A 85 -8.57 0.56 -17.43
N GLN A 86 -7.74 -0.17 -18.18
CA GLN A 86 -8.21 -0.94 -19.32
C GLN A 86 -9.24 -2.00 -18.89
N ASP A 87 -8.97 -2.74 -17.82
CA ASP A 87 -9.89 -3.74 -17.27
C ASP A 87 -11.20 -3.11 -16.79
N TYR A 88 -11.15 -1.96 -16.13
CA TYR A 88 -12.34 -1.21 -15.75
C TYR A 88 -13.18 -0.81 -16.98
N LEU A 89 -12.54 -0.28 -18.02
CA LEU A 89 -13.22 0.15 -19.25
C LEU A 89 -13.89 -1.04 -19.96
N ASN A 90 -13.21 -2.19 -20.02
CA ASN A 90 -13.80 -3.41 -20.59
C ASN A 90 -15.05 -3.82 -19.80
N ARG A 91 -14.96 -3.93 -18.46
CA ARG A 91 -16.11 -4.25 -17.60
C ARG A 91 -17.24 -3.22 -17.69
N PHE A 92 -16.92 -1.96 -17.96
CA PHE A 92 -17.93 -0.91 -18.13
C PHE A 92 -18.66 -1.07 -19.46
N VAL A 93 -17.94 -1.33 -20.56
CA VAL A 93 -18.52 -1.57 -21.88
C VAL A 93 -19.39 -2.84 -21.89
N ASP A 94 -18.91 -3.93 -21.27
CA ASP A 94 -19.68 -5.17 -21.17
C ASP A 94 -21.03 -4.94 -20.48
N ARG A 95 -21.04 -4.20 -19.36
CA ARG A 95 -22.27 -3.83 -18.65
C ARG A 95 -23.23 -2.99 -19.49
N LEU A 96 -22.74 -2.07 -20.31
CA LEU A 96 -23.60 -1.29 -21.21
C LEU A 96 -24.27 -2.18 -22.27
N ASN A 97 -23.55 -3.18 -22.77
CA ASN A 97 -24.06 -4.11 -23.77
C ASN A 97 -25.04 -5.15 -23.18
N GLU A 98 -24.96 -5.45 -21.88
CA GLU A 98 -25.92 -6.33 -21.19
C GLU A 98 -27.27 -5.64 -20.92
N ASP A 99 -27.28 -4.31 -20.80
CA ASP A 99 -28.49 -3.50 -20.56
C ASP A 99 -29.20 -3.02 -21.85
N THR A 100 -28.75 -3.44 -23.04
CA THR A 100 -29.37 -3.13 -24.36
C THR A 100 -29.98 -4.35 -25.04
#